data_AF-I9KP49-F1
#
_entry.id   AF-I9KP49-F1
#
_cell.length_a   1.000
_cell.length_b   1.000
_cell.length_c   1.000
_cell.angle_alpha   90.00
_cell.angle_beta   90.00
_cell.angle_gamma   90.00
#
_symmetry.space_group_name_H-M   'P 1'
#
loop_
_entity.id
_entity.type
_entity.pdbx_description
1 polymer ?
#
loop_
_entity_poly.entity_id
_entity_poly.type
_entity_poly.pdbx_seq_one_letter_code
_entity_poly.pdbx_strand_id
1 'polypeptide(L)'
;MLAPLTDGPPPAGYSREGALGSVYRTNGVPGTRPLYSCLIGADSFPSLLADCEGRQVVGVLGWVYGARPATPATAVLYRCHTGQNDHFASRDPACEGRIVEGTQGHLIIG
;
A
#
# COMPACT_ATOMS: atom_id res chain seq x y z
N MET A 1 -9.13 1.13 -14.84
CA MET A 1 -8.42 2.44 -14.80
C MET A 1 -7.33 2.38 -13.74
N LEU A 2 -6.16 3.00 -13.95
CA LEU A 2 -5.08 3.08 -12.96
C LEU A 2 -5.17 4.34 -12.09
N ALA A 3 -4.60 4.28 -10.90
CA ALA A 3 -4.38 5.41 -9.99
C ALA A 3 -3.04 5.27 -9.28
N PRO A 4 -2.33 6.36 -8.97
CA PRO A 4 -1.21 6.30 -8.06
C PRO A 4 -1.69 5.80 -6.68
N LEU A 5 -0.86 5.01 -6.00
CA LEU A 5 -1.14 4.65 -4.60
C LEU A 5 -1.04 5.91 -3.73
N THR A 6 -2.15 6.32 -3.12
CA THR A 6 -2.24 7.46 -2.21
C THR A 6 -3.11 7.07 -1.02
N ASP A 7 -2.63 7.31 0.19
CA ASP A 7 -3.35 7.18 1.47
C ASP A 7 -4.24 8.39 1.80
N GLY A 8 -4.16 9.47 1.01
CA GLY A 8 -4.95 10.67 1.16
C GLY A 8 -4.10 11.92 0.94
N PRO A 9 -4.61 13.12 1.26
CA PRO A 9 -3.78 14.32 1.34
C PRO A 9 -2.80 14.18 2.52
N PRO A 10 -1.50 14.54 2.36
CA PRO A 10 -0.59 14.57 3.48
C PRO A 10 -1.04 15.61 4.53
N PRO A 11 -0.77 15.39 5.82
CA PRO A 11 -1.04 16.41 6.85
C PRO A 11 -0.34 17.74 6.54
N ALA A 12 -0.87 18.83 7.10
CA ALA A 12 -0.27 20.15 6.92
C ALA A 12 1.19 20.17 7.39
N GLY A 13 2.10 20.66 6.54
CA GLY A 13 3.55 20.67 6.79
C GLY A 13 4.32 19.48 6.20
N TYR A 14 3.63 18.47 5.64
CA TYR A 14 4.25 17.33 4.98
C TYR A 14 4.18 17.46 3.45
N SER A 15 5.19 16.93 2.75
CA SER A 15 5.24 16.89 1.27
C SER A 15 5.18 15.46 0.77
N ARG A 16 4.46 15.24 -0.34
CA ARG A 16 4.41 13.93 -0.98
C ARG A 16 5.69 13.70 -1.77
N GLU A 17 6.53 12.76 -1.32
CA GLU A 17 7.83 12.48 -1.94
C GLU A 17 7.72 11.79 -3.32
N GLY A 18 6.57 11.15 -3.61
CA GLY A 18 6.29 10.55 -4.91
C GLY A 18 5.22 9.47 -4.82
N ALA A 19 4.83 8.88 -5.95
CA ALA A 19 4.02 7.66 -5.94
C ALA A 19 4.94 6.44 -5.97
N LEU A 20 4.74 5.49 -5.06
CA LEU A 20 5.46 4.21 -5.05
C LEU A 20 5.15 3.36 -6.31
N GLY A 21 3.97 3.57 -6.89
CA GLY A 21 3.50 2.94 -8.11
C GLY A 21 2.00 3.17 -8.27
N SER A 22 1.39 2.40 -9.17
CA SER A 22 -0.04 2.48 -9.44
C SER A 22 -0.79 1.20 -9.04
N VAL A 23 -2.06 1.38 -8.69
CA VAL A 23 -3.05 0.33 -8.44
C VAL A 23 -4.17 0.43 -9.47
N TYR A 24 -4.93 -0.65 -9.68
CA TYR A 24 -6.20 -0.54 -10.38
C TYR A 24 -7.26 0.10 -9.47
N ARG A 25 -8.16 0.91 -10.04
CA ARG A 25 -9.32 1.49 -9.31
C ARG A 25 -10.56 0.62 -9.32
N THR A 26 -10.54 -0.46 -10.09
CA THR A 26 -11.70 -1.34 -10.29
C THR A 26 -11.25 -2.76 -10.04
N ASN A 27 -12.15 -3.57 -9.46
CA ASN A 27 -11.97 -5.01 -9.39
C ASN A 27 -12.03 -5.66 -10.79
N GLY A 28 -11.88 -6.97 -10.85
CA GLY A 28 -12.06 -7.76 -12.08
C GLY A 28 -10.80 -7.94 -12.92
N VAL A 29 -9.66 -7.34 -12.54
CA VAL A 29 -8.36 -7.63 -13.18
C VAL A 29 -7.83 -8.96 -12.64
N PRO A 30 -7.56 -9.97 -13.49
CA PRO A 30 -7.06 -11.27 -13.06
C PRO A 30 -5.76 -11.17 -12.25
N GLY A 31 -5.65 -11.97 -11.20
CA GLY A 31 -4.48 -11.99 -10.32
C GLY A 31 -4.36 -10.80 -9.37
N THR A 32 -5.35 -9.90 -9.34
CA THR A 32 -5.39 -8.79 -8.39
C THR A 32 -6.29 -9.06 -7.19
N ARG A 33 -5.99 -8.41 -6.08
CA ARG A 33 -6.75 -8.44 -4.83
C ARG A 33 -6.86 -7.04 -4.24
N PRO A 34 -7.91 -6.74 -3.45
CA PRO A 34 -8.06 -5.43 -2.85
C PRO A 34 -6.92 -5.14 -1.86
N LEU A 35 -6.50 -3.89 -1.83
CA LEU A 35 -5.66 -3.29 -0.81
C LEU A 35 -6.51 -2.27 -0.06
N TYR A 36 -6.55 -2.38 1.26
CA TYR A 36 -7.38 -1.56 2.13
C TYR A 36 -6.54 -0.47 2.79
N SER A 37 -7.14 0.71 2.98
CA SER A 37 -6.65 1.76 3.87
C SER A 37 -7.24 1.51 5.25
N CYS A 38 -6.36 1.39 6.23
CA CYS A 38 -6.69 1.06 7.61
C CYS A 38 -6.17 2.14 8.55
N LEU A 39 -6.81 2.31 9.70
CA LEU A 39 -6.37 3.22 10.76
C LEU A 39 -6.15 2.49 12.08
N ILE A 40 -5.04 2.81 12.74
CA ILE A 40 -4.72 2.45 14.12
C ILE A 40 -4.47 3.73 14.92
N GLY A 41 -5.46 4.14 15.72
CA GLY A 41 -5.41 5.46 16.36
C GLY A 41 -5.40 6.56 15.30
N ALA A 42 -4.34 7.38 15.27
CA ALA A 42 -4.17 8.45 14.28
C ALA A 42 -3.31 8.04 13.08
N ASP A 43 -2.73 6.85 13.08
CA ASP A 43 -1.82 6.38 12.05
C ASP A 43 -2.53 5.50 11.01
N SER A 44 -2.06 5.56 9.76
CA SER A 44 -2.66 4.85 8.63
C SER A 44 -1.74 3.80 8.06
N PHE A 45 -2.31 2.67 7.66
CA PHE A 45 -1.53 1.59 7.08
C PHE A 45 -2.30 0.82 5.99
N PRO A 46 -1.59 0.27 5.00
CA PRO A 46 -2.18 -0.64 4.03
C PRO A 46 -2.35 -2.05 4.61
N SER A 47 -3.47 -2.72 4.30
CA SER A 47 -3.67 -4.14 4.61
C SER A 47 -4.32 -4.89 3.45
N LEU A 48 -3.99 -6.18 3.33
CA LEU A 48 -4.67 -7.12 2.43
C LEU A 48 -5.92 -7.75 3.08
N LEU A 49 -6.14 -7.55 4.39
CA LEU A 49 -7.30 -8.07 5.09
C LEU A 49 -8.47 -7.08 5.05
N ALA A 50 -9.66 -7.58 4.70
CA ALA A 50 -10.86 -6.77 4.57
C ALA A 50 -11.37 -6.21 5.91
N ASP A 51 -10.95 -6.80 7.03
CA ASP A 51 -11.24 -6.35 8.39
C ASP A 51 -10.11 -5.47 8.97
N CYS A 52 -9.13 -5.08 8.15
CA CYS A 52 -7.98 -4.28 8.57
C CYS A 52 -7.25 -4.86 9.80
N GLU A 53 -7.16 -6.18 9.93
CA GLU A 53 -6.52 -6.84 11.08
C GLU A 53 -7.22 -6.49 12.41
N GLY A 54 -8.55 -6.33 12.36
CA GLY A 54 -9.38 -5.91 13.49
C GLY A 54 -9.31 -4.41 13.81
N ARG A 55 -8.75 -3.60 12.90
CA ARG A 55 -8.65 -2.15 13.04
C ARG A 55 -9.72 -1.43 12.22
N GLN A 56 -9.70 -0.09 12.27
CA GLN A 56 -10.68 0.70 11.53
C GLN A 56 -10.42 0.61 10.02
N VAL A 57 -11.45 0.24 9.27
CA VAL A 57 -11.43 0.25 7.80
C VAL A 57 -11.83 1.65 7.30
N VAL A 58 -10.96 2.31 6.54
CA VAL A 58 -11.28 3.57 5.86
C VAL A 58 -11.92 3.30 4.51
N GLY A 59 -11.38 2.33 3.77
CA GLY A 59 -11.89 1.94 2.46
C GLY A 59 -10.88 1.16 1.63
N VAL A 60 -11.19 0.96 0.35
CA VAL A 60 -10.30 0.29 -0.61
C VAL A 60 -9.40 1.34 -1.27
N LEU A 61 -8.08 1.18 -1.13
CA LEU A 61 -7.06 1.99 -1.82
C LEU A 61 -7.01 1.65 -3.32
N GLY A 62 -7.23 0.38 -3.66
CA GLY A 62 -7.27 -0.12 -5.01
C GLY A 62 -7.03 -1.63 -5.07
N TRP A 63 -6.68 -2.13 -6.25
CA TRP A 63 -6.38 -3.54 -6.47
C TRP A 63 -4.93 -3.72 -6.93
N VAL A 64 -4.19 -4.53 -6.18
CA VAL A 64 -2.77 -4.86 -6.37
C VAL A 64 -2.62 -6.28 -6.87
N TYR A 65 -1.55 -6.57 -7.61
CA TYR A 65 -1.26 -7.94 -8.01
C TYR A 65 -0.80 -8.77 -6.81
N GLY A 66 -1.38 -9.95 -6.62
CA GLY A 66 -0.98 -10.86 -5.54
C GLY A 66 0.39 -11.51 -5.75
N ALA A 67 0.80 -11.66 -7.00
CA ALA A 67 2.12 -12.13 -7.42
C ALA A 67 2.57 -11.33 -8.65
N ARG A 68 3.89 -11.24 -8.89
CA ARG A 68 4.44 -10.55 -10.07
C ARG A 68 3.86 -11.16 -11.37
N PRO A 69 3.10 -10.40 -12.18
CA PRO A 69 2.65 -10.86 -13.49
C PRO A 69 3.78 -10.79 -14.53
N ALA A 70 3.60 -11.43 -15.68
CA ALA A 70 4.51 -11.29 -16.82
C ALA A 70 4.49 -9.86 -17.38
N THR A 71 3.30 -9.27 -17.47
CA THR A 71 3.07 -7.87 -17.87
C THR A 71 1.84 -7.32 -17.12
N PRO A 72 1.81 -6.04 -16.71
CA PRO A 72 2.87 -5.02 -16.85
C PRO A 72 4.02 -5.23 -15.86
N ALA A 73 5.06 -4.38 -15.93
CA ALA A 73 6.12 -4.38 -14.92
C ALA A 73 5.55 -3.99 -13.55
N THR A 74 6.02 -4.67 -12.50
CA THR A 74 5.55 -4.43 -11.12
C THR A 74 6.69 -4.43 -10.10
N ALA A 75 6.50 -3.70 -8.99
CA ALA A 75 7.35 -3.73 -7.80
C ALA A 75 6.54 -4.19 -6.59
N VAL A 76 7.21 -4.88 -5.65
CA VAL A 76 6.60 -5.26 -4.37
C VAL A 76 6.37 -4.01 -3.53
N LEU A 77 5.22 -3.96 -2.87
CA LEU A 77 4.91 -2.99 -1.82
C LEU A 77 5.13 -3.66 -0.46
N TYR A 78 5.90 -3.03 0.41
CA TYR A 78 6.10 -3.44 1.78
C TYR A 78 5.36 -2.50 2.71
N ARG A 79 4.71 -3.05 3.74
CA ARG A 79 4.31 -2.29 4.92
C ARG A 79 5.48 -2.30 5.89
N CYS A 80 5.86 -1.12 6.31
CA CYS A 80 6.98 -0.84 7.16
C CYS A 80 6.51 -0.12 8.42
N HIS A 81 7.22 -0.31 9.53
CA HIS A 81 6.96 0.38 10.78
C HIS A 81 8.25 1.03 11.29
N THR A 82 8.15 2.27 11.76
CA THR A 82 9.31 3.04 12.23
C THR A 82 9.96 2.49 13.50
N GLY A 83 9.29 1.55 14.19
CA GLY A 83 9.67 1.08 15.53
C GLY A 83 9.12 1.95 16.65
N GLN A 84 8.36 3.00 16.32
CA GLN A 84 7.65 3.86 17.25
C GLN A 84 6.14 3.68 17.07
N ASN A 85 5.46 4.61 16.41
CA ASN A 85 4.00 4.59 16.25
C ASN A 85 3.54 4.68 14.78
N ASP A 86 4.45 4.89 13.84
CA ASP A 86 4.09 5.23 12.46
C ASP A 86 4.38 4.08 11.51
N HIS A 87 3.39 3.77 10.68
CA HIS A 87 3.52 2.92 9.52
C HIS A 87 3.83 3.75 8.28
N PHE A 88 4.54 3.13 7.35
CA PHE A 88 4.75 3.69 6.02
C PHE A 88 4.82 2.56 5.00
N ALA A 89 4.70 2.91 3.73
CA ALA A 89 4.83 1.97 2.63
C ALA A 89 6.14 2.24 1.88
N SER A 90 6.87 1.18 1.52
CA SER A 90 8.12 1.30 0.77
C SER A 90 8.24 0.22 -0.30
N ARG A 91 9.14 0.43 -1.25
CA ARG A 91 9.58 -0.59 -2.22
C ARG A 91 10.91 -1.23 -1.84
N ASP A 92 11.58 -0.70 -0.82
CA ASP A 92 12.80 -1.29 -0.29
C ASP A 92 12.43 -2.56 0.52
N PRO A 93 12.94 -3.75 0.16
CA PRO A 93 12.71 -4.96 0.95
C PRO A 93 13.26 -4.88 2.38
N ALA A 94 14.15 -3.92 2.67
CA ALA A 94 14.67 -3.64 4.01
C ALA A 94 13.92 -2.49 4.72
N CYS A 95 12.82 -1.98 4.15
CA CYS A 95 12.04 -0.87 4.70
C CYS A 95 12.93 0.33 5.09
N GLU A 96 13.95 0.66 4.30
CA GLU A 96 14.85 1.80 4.56
C GLU A 96 15.56 1.67 5.93
N GLY A 97 15.83 0.43 6.35
CA GLY A 97 16.43 0.11 7.64
C GLY A 97 15.46 0.22 8.82
N ARG A 98 14.15 0.06 8.56
CA ARG A 98 13.07 0.01 9.55
C ARG A 98 12.46 -1.39 9.64
N ILE A 99 11.41 -1.54 10.44
CA ILE A 99 10.79 -2.85 10.69
C ILE A 99 9.95 -3.22 9.46
N VAL A 100 10.21 -4.40 8.89
CA VAL A 100 9.41 -4.98 7.81
C VAL A 100 8.27 -5.78 8.43
N GLU A 101 7.03 -5.38 8.15
CA GLU A 101 5.85 -6.09 8.69
C GLU A 101 5.25 -7.07 7.69
N GLY A 102 5.47 -6.84 6.40
CA GLY A 102 5.09 -7.79 5.35
C GLY A 102 4.80 -7.15 4.00
N THR A 103 4.61 -8.00 3.01
CA THR A 103 4.27 -7.59 1.64
C THR A 103 2.78 -7.27 1.52
N GLN A 104 2.47 -6.19 0.82
CA GLN A 104 1.12 -5.70 0.55
C GLN A 104 0.71 -5.88 -0.91
N GLY A 105 1.34 -6.82 -1.61
CA GLY A 105 1.13 -7.08 -3.04
C GLY A 105 2.11 -6.33 -3.93
N HIS A 106 1.79 -6.25 -5.22
CA HIS A 106 2.64 -5.64 -6.23
C HIS A 106 1.94 -4.47 -6.92
N LEU A 107 2.65 -3.32 -6.96
CA LEU A 107 2.26 -2.11 -7.65
C LEU A 107 2.76 -2.13 -9.09
N ILE A 108 2.00 -1.49 -9.99
CA ILE A 108 2.43 -1.29 -11.37
C ILE A 108 3.47 -0.17 -11.39
N ILE A 109 4.58 -0.43 -12.08
CA ILE A 109 5.67 0.52 -12.30
C ILE A 109 5.86 0.69 -13.82
N GLY A 110 5.87 1.92 -14.31
CA GLY A 110 5.86 2.23 -15.74
C GLY A 110 4.70 3.14 -16.11
#